data_AF-A0A076H4E5-F1
#
_entry.id   AF-A0A076H4E5-F1
#
_cell.length_a   1.000
_cell.length_b   1.000
_cell.length_c   1.000
_cell.angle_alpha   90.00
_cell.angle_beta   90.00
_cell.angle_gamma   90.00
#
_symmetry.space_group_name_H-M   'P 1'
#
loop_
_entity.id
_entity.type
_entity.pdbx_description
1 polymer ?
#
loop_
_entity_poly.entity_id
_entity_poly.type
_entity_poly.pdbx_seq_one_letter_code
_entity_poly.pdbx_strand_id
1 'polypeptide(L)'
;MGLPVSNWSSPFPLSPGLQKQLEACGLQRHKGDPAKANGALLLIYRHPVTLLEHWRNSDAKPLRIRMMLKGYQQLLSHREHGTLVSDWRLEGLDRDRLVTWLDGTTTPGSISELPWISPLARLVLVELLRAQPELISAYQDLELHAELFGTQADSDLMQRVRQPHDPDELLQSWCSSRRSNDGWESDDQRLRRLEQDLEHYVLLSREQHAMLSEQQSMLERTLELAGDRKAADQN
;
A
#
# COMPACT_ATOMS: atom_id res chain seq x y z
N MET A 1 17.34 -28.04 21.27
CA MET A 1 18.14 -27.22 20.33
C MET A 1 17.26 -26.92 19.13
N GLY A 2 16.78 -25.69 19.01
CA GLY A 2 15.94 -25.29 17.87
C GLY A 2 16.79 -25.23 16.59
N LEU A 3 16.21 -25.63 15.47
CA LEU A 3 16.86 -25.46 14.16
C LEU A 3 16.99 -23.96 13.87
N PRO A 4 18.11 -23.50 13.27
CA PRO A 4 18.27 -22.11 12.89
C PRO A 4 17.18 -21.72 11.88
N VAL A 5 16.46 -20.65 12.19
CA VAL A 5 15.39 -20.14 11.33
C VAL A 5 16.02 -19.47 10.12
N SER A 6 15.80 -20.04 8.93
CA SER A 6 16.40 -19.52 7.69
C SER A 6 15.37 -18.86 6.75
N ASN A 7 14.08 -19.11 7.00
CA ASN A 7 13.00 -18.71 6.12
C ASN A 7 11.86 -18.05 6.90
N TRP A 8 11.10 -17.18 6.23
CA TRP A 8 9.85 -16.60 6.75
C TRP A 8 8.69 -16.81 5.78
N SER A 9 7.48 -16.91 6.30
CA SER A 9 6.25 -17.00 5.51
C SER A 9 5.14 -16.16 6.13
N SER A 10 4.36 -15.50 5.26
CA SER A 10 3.15 -14.80 5.63
C SER A 10 2.11 -14.91 4.51
N PRO A 11 0.84 -15.20 4.82
CA PRO A 11 -0.26 -15.11 3.86
C PRO A 11 -0.63 -13.65 3.54
N PHE A 12 -0.06 -12.68 4.25
CA PHE A 12 -0.36 -11.27 4.11
C PHE A 12 0.81 -10.50 3.53
N PRO A 13 0.56 -9.38 2.82
CA PRO A 13 1.63 -8.49 2.37
C PRO A 13 2.26 -7.81 3.60
N LEU A 14 3.58 -7.90 3.76
CA LEU A 14 4.33 -7.22 4.82
C LEU A 14 4.78 -5.82 4.36
N SER A 15 5.06 -4.93 5.31
CA SER A 15 5.62 -3.62 5.00
C SER A 15 6.98 -3.76 4.29
N PRO A 16 7.33 -2.90 3.32
CA PRO A 16 8.63 -2.97 2.64
C PRO A 16 9.82 -2.82 3.61
N GLY A 17 9.63 -2.05 4.69
CA GLY A 17 10.64 -1.89 5.75
C GLY A 17 10.92 -3.20 6.46
N LEU A 18 9.87 -3.89 6.92
CA LEU A 18 10.01 -5.19 7.59
C LEU A 18 10.62 -6.25 6.65
N GLN A 19 10.22 -6.29 5.37
CA GLN A 19 10.82 -7.21 4.41
C GLN A 19 12.33 -7.01 4.28
N LYS A 20 12.78 -5.76 4.11
CA LYS A 20 14.21 -5.42 4.04
C LYS A 20 14.95 -5.80 5.32
N GLN A 21 14.32 -5.59 6.48
CA GLN A 21 14.91 -5.95 7.77
C GLN A 21 15.10 -7.47 7.90
N LEU A 22 14.09 -8.26 7.53
CA LEU A 22 14.17 -9.73 7.55
C LEU A 22 15.27 -10.24 6.60
N GLU A 23 15.33 -9.70 5.39
CA GLU A 23 16.37 -10.02 4.39
C GLU A 23 17.77 -9.63 4.88
N ALA A 24 17.92 -8.48 5.55
CA ALA A 24 19.19 -8.05 6.15
C ALA A 24 19.65 -8.95 7.31
N CYS A 25 18.73 -9.70 7.92
CA CYS A 25 19.05 -10.73 8.93
C CYS A 25 19.33 -12.11 8.30
N GLY A 26 19.35 -12.20 6.97
CA GLY A 26 19.61 -13.44 6.24
C GLY A 26 18.38 -14.34 6.03
N LEU A 27 17.18 -13.88 6.41
CA LEU A 27 15.96 -14.65 6.23
C LEU A 27 15.41 -14.52 4.81
N GLN A 28 15.04 -15.64 4.21
CA GLN A 28 14.44 -15.66 2.87
C GLN A 28 12.93 -15.92 2.93
N ARG A 29 12.19 -15.30 1.99
CA ARG A 29 10.75 -15.55 1.89
C ARG A 29 10.47 -16.94 1.33
N HIS A 30 9.81 -17.78 2.12
CA HIS A 30 9.24 -19.03 1.63
C HIS A 30 7.96 -18.77 0.85
N LYS A 31 7.98 -19.11 -0.45
CA LYS A 31 6.85 -18.93 -1.37
C LYS A 31 5.94 -20.17 -1.48
N GLY A 32 6.32 -21.28 -0.85
CA GLY A 32 5.61 -22.55 -0.91
C GLY A 32 4.72 -22.81 0.31
N ASP A 33 4.25 -24.06 0.39
CA ASP A 33 3.55 -24.58 1.57
C ASP A 33 4.49 -24.57 2.79
N PRO A 34 4.15 -23.89 3.90
CA PRO A 34 4.95 -23.89 5.13
C PRO A 34 5.31 -25.29 5.64
N ALA A 35 4.46 -26.29 5.43
CA ALA A 35 4.71 -27.67 5.84
C ALA A 35 5.86 -28.34 5.06
N LYS A 36 6.25 -27.78 3.91
CA LYS A 36 7.33 -28.28 3.06
C LYS A 36 8.62 -27.48 3.19
N ALA A 37 8.69 -26.56 4.16
CA ALA A 37 9.90 -25.79 4.40
C ALA A 37 11.00 -26.69 4.99
N ASN A 38 12.22 -26.57 4.47
CA ASN A 38 13.39 -27.23 5.03
C ASN A 38 13.89 -26.39 6.22
N GLY A 39 13.56 -26.80 7.44
CA GLY A 39 13.98 -26.15 8.68
C GLY A 39 12.88 -25.35 9.39
N ALA A 40 13.25 -24.69 10.48
CA ALA A 40 12.31 -23.87 11.25
C ALA A 40 11.92 -22.60 10.46
N LEU A 41 10.63 -22.30 10.45
CA LEU A 41 10.05 -21.19 9.70
C LEU A 41 9.60 -20.06 10.63
N LEU A 42 9.80 -18.82 10.24
CA LEU A 42 9.17 -17.68 10.88
C LEU A 42 7.78 -17.44 10.28
N LEU A 43 6.73 -17.65 11.05
CA LEU A 43 5.34 -17.49 10.62
C LEU A 43 4.83 -16.11 11.04
N ILE A 44 4.68 -15.20 10.08
CA ILE A 44 4.34 -13.82 10.38
C ILE A 44 2.86 -13.57 10.11
N TYR A 45 2.10 -13.25 11.17
CA TYR A 45 0.74 -12.74 11.04
C TYR A 45 0.71 -11.22 11.14
N ARG A 46 -0.35 -10.61 10.60
CA ARG A 46 -0.57 -9.16 10.70
C ARG A 46 -1.74 -8.86 11.61
N HIS A 47 -1.61 -7.79 12.37
CA HIS A 47 -2.73 -7.25 13.14
C HIS A 47 -3.88 -6.85 12.20
N PRO A 48 -5.17 -7.09 12.56
CA PRO A 48 -6.30 -6.81 11.68
C PRO A 48 -6.35 -5.37 11.17
N VAL A 49 -6.00 -4.41 12.04
CA VAL A 49 -5.95 -2.97 11.71
C VAL A 49 -4.86 -2.65 10.69
N THR A 50 -3.64 -3.15 10.88
CA THR A 50 -2.52 -2.86 9.96
C THR A 50 -2.80 -3.46 8.59
N LEU A 51 -3.55 -4.56 8.54
CA LEU A 51 -4.03 -5.14 7.29
C LEU A 51 -5.08 -4.27 6.60
N LEU A 52 -6.07 -3.74 7.34
CA LEU A 52 -7.05 -2.81 6.77
C LEU A 52 -6.39 -1.55 6.22
N GLU A 53 -5.47 -0.95 6.97
CA GLU A 53 -4.79 0.27 6.56
C GLU A 53 -3.89 0.05 5.34
N HIS A 54 -3.19 -1.09 5.28
CA HIS A 54 -2.43 -1.46 4.09
C HIS A 54 -3.32 -1.57 2.86
N TRP A 55 -4.52 -2.16 2.97
CA TRP A 55 -5.41 -2.34 1.83
C TRP A 55 -6.13 -1.04 1.47
N ARG A 56 -6.42 -0.17 2.44
CA ARG A 56 -6.95 1.17 2.17
C ARG A 56 -6.00 1.99 1.29
N ASN A 57 -4.70 1.79 1.47
CA ASN A 57 -3.65 2.55 0.79
C ASN A 57 -3.02 1.79 -0.40
N SER A 58 -3.61 0.66 -0.83
CA SER A 58 -3.07 -0.19 -1.89
C SER A 58 -4.01 -0.26 -3.07
N ASP A 59 -3.46 -0.22 -4.29
CA ASP A 59 -4.18 -0.47 -5.55
C ASP A 59 -4.53 -1.96 -5.76
N ALA A 60 -4.33 -2.79 -4.73
CA ALA A 60 -4.62 -4.22 -4.78
C ALA A 60 -6.13 -4.51 -4.86
N LYS A 61 -6.46 -5.77 -5.18
CA LYS A 61 -7.84 -6.24 -5.19
C LYS A 61 -8.53 -6.01 -3.83
N PRO A 62 -9.85 -5.71 -3.81
CA PRO A 62 -10.57 -5.43 -2.57
C PRO A 62 -10.50 -6.55 -1.53
N LEU A 63 -10.41 -6.17 -0.24
CA LEU A 63 -10.37 -7.09 0.88
C LEU A 63 -11.65 -7.87 1.06
N ARG A 64 -11.52 -9.18 0.95
CA ARG A 64 -12.56 -10.10 1.36
C ARG A 64 -12.22 -10.61 2.76
N ILE A 65 -13.16 -10.46 3.68
CA ILE A 65 -13.02 -10.95 5.05
C ILE A 65 -12.62 -12.43 5.13
N ARG A 66 -13.15 -13.25 4.21
CA ARG A 66 -12.80 -14.67 4.08
C ARG A 66 -11.32 -14.91 3.78
N MET A 67 -10.65 -14.00 3.07
CA MET A 67 -9.21 -14.11 2.81
C MET A 67 -8.41 -13.85 4.09
N MET A 68 -8.85 -12.91 4.93
CA MET A 68 -8.21 -12.64 6.22
C MET A 68 -8.35 -13.84 7.15
N LEU A 69 -9.58 -14.36 7.30
CA LEU A 69 -9.85 -15.55 8.12
C LEU A 69 -9.04 -16.75 7.64
N LYS A 70 -9.04 -17.02 6.33
CA LYS A 70 -8.26 -18.13 5.74
C LYS A 70 -6.77 -17.96 6.00
N GLY A 71 -6.24 -16.74 5.91
CA GLY A 71 -4.83 -16.46 6.22
C GLY A 71 -4.49 -16.77 7.68
N TYR A 72 -5.33 -16.36 8.63
CA TYR A 72 -5.12 -16.68 10.05
C TYR A 72 -5.22 -18.19 10.32
N GLN A 73 -6.23 -18.86 9.76
CA GLN A 73 -6.38 -20.31 9.88
C GLN A 73 -5.20 -21.07 9.26
N GLN A 74 -4.68 -20.60 8.13
CA GLN A 74 -3.49 -21.19 7.51
C GLN A 74 -2.28 -21.10 8.46
N LEU A 75 -2.02 -19.93 9.05
CA LEU A 75 -0.92 -19.78 10.00
C LEU A 75 -1.08 -20.67 11.23
N LEU A 76 -2.30 -20.77 11.79
CA LEU A 76 -2.60 -21.67 12.89
C LEU A 76 -2.36 -23.14 12.53
N SER A 77 -2.75 -23.56 11.33
CA SER A 77 -2.55 -24.94 10.87
C SER A 77 -1.08 -25.32 10.69
N HIS A 78 -0.19 -24.33 10.54
CA HIS A 78 1.24 -24.56 10.34
C HIS A 78 2.10 -24.20 11.55
N ARG A 79 1.49 -23.84 12.69
CA ARG A 79 2.21 -23.40 13.90
C ARG A 79 3.25 -24.40 14.42
N GLU A 80 3.11 -25.68 14.10
CA GLU A 80 4.08 -26.72 14.51
C GLU A 80 5.37 -26.70 13.67
N HIS A 81 5.35 -26.03 12.51
CA HIS A 81 6.49 -25.93 11.60
C HIS A 81 7.33 -24.67 11.82
N GLY A 82 6.96 -23.80 12.76
CA GLY A 82 7.60 -22.51 12.90
C GLY A 82 7.13 -21.68 14.08
N THR A 83 7.84 -20.59 14.33
CA THR A 83 7.49 -19.65 15.40
C THR A 83 6.52 -18.60 14.85
N LEU A 84 5.37 -18.46 15.51
CA LEU A 84 4.37 -17.45 15.18
C LEU A 84 4.78 -16.10 15.77
N VAL A 85 4.76 -15.04 14.96
CA VAL A 85 5.11 -13.69 15.39
C VAL A 85 4.25 -12.65 14.68
N SER A 86 3.86 -11.58 15.38
CA SER A 86 3.16 -10.45 14.75
C SER A 86 4.12 -9.51 14.02
N ASP A 87 3.64 -8.91 12.93
CA ASP A 87 4.35 -7.88 12.17
C ASP A 87 4.78 -6.71 13.04
N TRP A 88 3.86 -6.14 13.82
CA TRP A 88 4.11 -4.97 14.65
C TRP A 88 5.17 -5.21 15.73
N ARG A 89 5.26 -6.43 16.28
CA ARG A 89 6.31 -6.76 17.26
C ARG A 89 7.69 -6.86 16.61
N LEU A 90 7.77 -7.40 15.40
CA LEU A 90 9.02 -7.49 14.63
C LEU A 90 9.52 -6.10 14.21
N GLU A 91 8.60 -5.19 13.85
CA GLU A 91 8.95 -3.81 13.51
C GLU A 91 9.57 -3.04 14.71
N GLY A 92 9.26 -3.45 15.95
CA GLY A 92 9.87 -2.89 17.16
C GLY A 92 11.19 -3.55 17.59
N LEU A 93 11.72 -4.49 16.82
CA LEU A 93 13.04 -5.08 17.07
C LEU A 93 14.08 -4.44 16.14
N ASP A 94 15.25 -4.12 16.67
CA ASP A 94 16.42 -3.78 15.86
C ASP A 94 17.07 -5.05 15.29
N ARG A 95 17.92 -4.86 14.28
CA ARG A 95 18.58 -5.95 13.56
C ARG A 95 19.35 -6.88 14.49
N ASP A 96 20.10 -6.32 15.44
CA ASP A 96 20.98 -7.10 16.31
C ASP A 96 20.16 -7.97 17.27
N ARG A 97 19.06 -7.44 17.82
CA ARG A 97 18.09 -8.22 18.60
C ARG A 97 17.42 -9.32 17.79
N LEU A 98 17.08 -9.04 16.54
CA LEU A 98 16.46 -10.03 15.67
C LEU A 98 17.44 -11.17 15.34
N VAL A 99 18.70 -10.87 15.01
CA VAL A 99 19.73 -11.87 14.73
C VAL A 99 20.02 -12.73 15.95
N THR A 100 20.26 -12.11 17.11
CA THR A 100 20.52 -12.83 18.37
C THR A 100 19.36 -13.76 18.77
N TRP A 101 18.12 -13.33 18.53
CA TRP A 101 16.95 -14.18 18.73
C TRP A 101 16.90 -15.37 17.76
N LEU A 102 17.14 -15.13 16.47
CA LEU A 102 17.14 -16.18 15.44
C LEU A 102 18.24 -17.23 15.67
N ASP A 103 19.37 -16.82 16.26
CA ASP A 103 20.47 -17.69 16.69
C ASP A 103 20.15 -18.47 17.98
N GLY A 104 19.00 -18.20 18.62
CA GLY A 104 18.52 -18.91 19.80
C GLY A 104 19.20 -18.52 21.11
N THR A 105 19.84 -17.34 21.17
CA THR A 105 20.55 -16.91 22.40
C THR A 105 19.63 -16.32 23.45
N THR A 106 18.90 -15.25 23.12
CA THR A 106 18.04 -14.53 24.08
C THR A 106 16.74 -14.11 23.44
N THR A 107 15.63 -14.21 24.17
CA THR A 107 14.35 -13.62 23.76
C THR A 107 14.44 -12.10 23.94
N PRO A 108 14.34 -11.31 22.85
CA PRO A 108 14.47 -9.87 22.95
C PRO A 108 13.22 -9.28 23.58
N GLY A 109 13.38 -8.17 24.31
CA GLY A 109 12.26 -7.30 24.65
C GLY A 109 11.89 -6.48 23.41
N SER A 110 10.64 -6.59 22.97
CA SER A 110 10.09 -5.67 21.96
C SER A 110 9.66 -4.39 22.66
N ILE A 111 10.02 -3.25 22.07
CA ILE A 111 9.55 -1.93 22.49
C ILE A 111 8.30 -1.49 21.73
N SER A 112 7.73 -2.39 20.92
CA SER A 112 6.61 -2.05 20.06
C SER A 112 5.32 -1.91 20.86
N GLU A 113 4.55 -0.88 20.53
CA GLU A 113 3.21 -0.66 21.07
C GLU A 113 2.16 -1.34 20.20
N LEU A 114 1.00 -1.62 20.78
CA LEU A 114 -0.13 -2.13 20.02
C LEU A 114 -0.49 -1.15 18.90
N PRO A 115 -0.81 -1.65 17.68
CA PRO A 115 -1.19 -0.78 16.59
C PRO A 115 -2.37 0.11 16.96
N TRP A 116 -2.21 1.40 16.68
CA TRP A 116 -3.29 2.38 16.84
C TRP A 116 -4.42 2.09 15.87
N ILE A 117 -5.66 2.27 16.31
CA ILE A 117 -6.87 1.98 15.53
C ILE A 117 -7.53 3.28 15.12
N SER A 118 -7.39 3.67 13.85
CA SER A 118 -8.05 4.86 13.34
C SER A 118 -9.58 4.79 13.46
N PRO A 119 -10.28 5.93 13.63
CA PRO A 119 -11.75 5.95 13.76
C PRO A 119 -12.46 5.24 12.60
N LEU A 120 -11.97 5.43 11.37
CA LEU A 120 -12.53 4.74 10.20
C LEU A 120 -12.24 3.23 10.22
N ALA A 121 -11.00 2.82 10.52
CA ALA A 121 -10.64 1.40 10.62
C ALA A 121 -11.46 0.70 11.71
N ARG A 122 -11.74 1.40 12.80
CA ARG A 122 -12.58 0.93 13.90
C ARG A 122 -13.99 0.58 13.44
N LEU A 123 -14.67 1.48 12.71
CA LEU A 123 -16.01 1.21 12.18
C LEU A 123 -16.01 0.01 11.24
N VAL A 124 -15.02 -0.06 10.34
CA VAL A 124 -14.89 -1.19 9.41
C VAL A 124 -14.67 -2.49 10.19
N LEU A 125 -13.77 -2.50 11.17
CA LEU A 125 -13.50 -3.68 12.02
C LEU A 125 -14.74 -4.13 12.79
N VAL A 126 -15.51 -3.21 13.37
CA VAL A 126 -16.76 -3.57 14.08
C VAL A 126 -17.69 -4.34 13.15
N GLU A 127 -17.93 -3.83 11.95
CA GLU A 127 -18.84 -4.46 10.99
C GLU A 127 -18.29 -5.79 10.47
N LEU A 128 -16.98 -5.86 10.19
CA LEU A 128 -16.33 -7.10 9.77
C LEU A 128 -16.43 -8.18 10.85
N LEU A 129 -16.11 -7.85 12.10
CA LEU A 129 -16.15 -8.79 13.21
C LEU A 129 -17.57 -9.19 13.61
N ARG A 130 -18.57 -8.32 13.38
CA ARG A 130 -19.98 -8.68 13.51
C ARG A 130 -20.41 -9.66 12.42
N ALA A 131 -19.97 -9.45 11.18
CA ALA A 131 -20.31 -10.30 10.04
C ALA A 131 -19.61 -11.67 10.06
N GLN A 132 -18.39 -11.74 10.60
CA GLN A 132 -17.60 -12.98 10.71
C GLN A 132 -16.91 -13.05 12.09
N PRO A 133 -17.65 -13.49 13.14
CA PRO A 133 -17.11 -13.58 14.50
C PRO A 133 -15.90 -14.51 14.65
N GLU A 134 -15.77 -15.51 13.78
CA GLU A 134 -14.65 -16.45 13.81
C GLU A 134 -13.30 -15.77 13.54
N LEU A 135 -13.32 -14.58 12.92
CA LEU A 135 -12.12 -13.81 12.64
C LEU A 135 -11.41 -13.35 13.92
N ILE A 136 -12.16 -12.88 14.93
CA ILE A 136 -11.56 -12.47 16.20
C ILE A 136 -11.02 -13.69 16.94
N SER A 137 -11.75 -14.81 16.94
CA SER A 137 -11.28 -16.04 17.58
C SER A 137 -9.98 -16.53 16.95
N ALA A 138 -9.90 -16.58 15.61
CA ALA A 138 -8.68 -16.97 14.92
C ALA A 138 -7.50 -16.02 15.19
N TYR A 139 -7.75 -14.71 15.33
CA TYR A 139 -6.73 -13.75 15.70
C TYR A 139 -6.23 -13.95 17.14
N GLN A 140 -7.14 -14.12 18.09
CA GLN A 140 -6.79 -14.36 19.50
C GLN A 140 -6.05 -15.69 19.67
N ASP A 141 -6.42 -16.72 18.90
CA ASP A 141 -5.69 -17.98 18.87
C ASP A 141 -4.26 -17.79 18.34
N LEU A 142 -4.04 -16.91 17.35
CA LEU A 142 -2.68 -16.59 16.89
C LEU A 142 -1.86 -15.92 18.00
N GLU A 143 -2.44 -14.92 18.67
CA GLU A 143 -1.79 -14.22 19.79
C GLU A 143 -1.44 -15.18 20.95
N LEU A 144 -2.28 -16.18 21.23
CA LEU A 144 -2.04 -17.18 22.26
C LEU A 144 -0.81 -18.07 21.97
N HIS A 145 -0.53 -18.34 20.70
CA HIS A 145 0.58 -19.20 20.27
C HIS A 145 1.80 -18.42 19.78
N ALA A 146 1.75 -17.09 19.82
CA ALA A 146 2.80 -16.24 19.30
C ALA A 146 3.95 -16.03 20.29
N GLU A 147 5.14 -15.78 19.74
CA GLU A 147 6.24 -15.17 20.48
C GLU A 147 5.91 -13.70 20.78
N LEU A 148 5.85 -13.37 22.06
CA LEU A 148 5.39 -12.05 22.52
C LEU A 148 6.53 -11.06 22.82
N PHE A 149 7.78 -11.52 22.86
CA PHE A 149 8.96 -10.66 23.12
C PHE A 149 8.82 -9.78 24.38
N GLY A 150 8.28 -10.35 25.45
CA GLY A 150 8.06 -9.64 26.72
C GLY A 150 6.85 -8.70 26.75
N THR A 151 6.10 -8.58 25.65
CA THR A 151 4.82 -7.85 25.62
C THR A 151 3.65 -8.77 25.99
N GLN A 152 2.45 -8.19 26.19
CA GLN A 152 1.24 -8.97 26.40
C GLN A 152 0.56 -9.32 25.07
N ALA A 153 -0.21 -10.41 25.05
CA ALA A 153 -1.10 -10.75 23.95
C ALA A 153 -2.22 -9.71 23.81
N ASP A 154 -2.62 -9.39 22.58
CA ASP A 154 -3.73 -8.45 22.33
C ASP A 154 -5.10 -9.12 22.56
N SER A 155 -5.42 -9.37 23.82
CA SER A 155 -6.71 -9.92 24.23
C SER A 155 -7.86 -8.91 24.14
N ASP A 156 -7.53 -7.61 24.20
CA ASP A 156 -8.48 -6.51 24.33
C ASP A 156 -8.88 -5.87 23.00
N LEU A 157 -8.50 -6.45 21.84
CA LEU A 157 -8.84 -5.89 20.52
C LEU A 157 -10.31 -5.50 20.39
N MET A 158 -11.23 -6.35 20.85
CA MET A 158 -12.67 -6.07 20.80
C MET A 158 -13.08 -4.89 21.66
N GLN A 159 -12.49 -4.75 22.85
CA GLN A 159 -12.75 -3.61 23.72
C GLN A 159 -12.21 -2.33 23.09
N ARG A 160 -10.96 -2.36 22.58
CA ARG A 160 -10.33 -1.24 21.88
C ARG A 160 -11.15 -0.83 20.67
N VAL A 161 -11.68 -1.76 19.88
CA VAL A 161 -12.50 -1.47 18.69
C VAL A 161 -13.90 -0.93 19.06
N ARG A 162 -14.44 -1.23 20.24
CA ARG A 162 -15.79 -0.80 20.64
C ARG A 162 -15.85 0.53 21.40
N GLN A 163 -14.73 1.14 21.78
CA GLN A 163 -14.78 2.40 22.53
C GLN A 163 -15.45 3.49 21.66
N PRO A 164 -16.18 4.43 22.28
CA PRO A 164 -16.75 5.57 21.57
C PRO A 164 -15.65 6.36 20.86
N HIS A 165 -16.01 6.95 19.72
CA HIS A 165 -15.13 7.83 18.95
C HIS A 165 -15.80 9.19 18.82
N ASP A 166 -14.97 10.22 18.70
CA ASP A 166 -15.44 11.56 18.40
C ASP A 166 -15.97 11.60 16.95
N PRO A 167 -17.23 12.02 16.71
CA PRO A 167 -17.75 12.18 15.36
C PRO A 167 -16.93 13.15 14.50
N ASP A 168 -16.31 14.17 15.09
CA ASP A 168 -15.51 15.14 14.34
C ASP A 168 -14.19 14.52 13.86
N GLU A 169 -13.53 13.69 14.68
CA GLU A 169 -12.35 12.91 14.28
C GLU A 169 -12.68 11.93 13.14
N LEU A 170 -13.85 11.30 13.18
CA LEU A 170 -14.31 10.42 12.12
C LEU A 170 -14.51 11.17 10.80
N LEU A 171 -15.21 12.31 10.84
CA LEU A 171 -15.42 13.16 9.67
C LEU A 171 -14.10 13.66 9.09
N GLN A 172 -13.16 14.06 9.96
CA GLN A 172 -11.82 14.46 9.54
C GLN A 172 -11.08 13.30 8.87
N SER A 173 -11.10 12.10 9.46
CA SER A 173 -10.46 10.90 8.91
C SER A 173 -11.02 10.54 7.53
N TRP A 174 -12.33 10.58 7.37
CA TRP A 174 -13.02 10.33 6.11
C TRP A 174 -12.66 11.36 5.02
N CYS A 175 -12.66 12.65 5.38
CA CYS A 175 -12.34 13.73 4.44
C CYS A 175 -10.86 13.76 4.04
N SER A 176 -9.96 13.36 4.95
CA SER A 176 -8.51 13.45 4.74
C SER A 176 -8.00 12.50 3.64
N SER A 177 -8.56 11.29 3.55
CA SER A 177 -8.22 10.33 2.48
C SER A 177 -8.64 10.82 1.09
N ARG A 178 -9.68 11.67 1.00
CA ARG A 178 -10.14 12.24 -0.26
C ARG A 178 -9.27 13.43 -0.70
N ARG A 179 -8.83 14.25 0.27
CA ARG A 179 -7.96 15.41 0.03
C ARG A 179 -6.54 15.06 -0.38
N SER A 180 -6.06 13.87 -0.02
CA SER A 180 -4.71 13.39 -0.35
C SER A 180 -4.61 12.75 -1.74
N ASN A 181 -5.73 12.24 -2.28
CA ASN A 181 -5.76 11.65 -3.63
C ASN A 181 -6.26 12.60 -4.71
N ASP A 182 -7.21 13.48 -4.42
CA ASP A 182 -7.66 14.53 -5.34
C ASP A 182 -7.96 15.78 -4.51
N GLY A 183 -6.95 16.65 -4.42
CA GLY A 183 -7.11 17.96 -3.83
C GLY A 183 -8.18 18.72 -4.61
N TRP A 184 -9.22 19.18 -3.94
CA TRP A 184 -10.21 20.04 -4.56
C TRP A 184 -9.56 21.35 -5.04
N GLU A 185 -8.42 21.74 -4.45
CA GLU A 185 -7.54 22.81 -4.95
C GLU A 185 -6.76 22.42 -6.23
N SER A 186 -6.50 21.13 -6.46
CA SER A 186 -5.82 20.64 -7.66
C SER A 186 -6.75 20.71 -8.87
N ASP A 187 -8.05 20.45 -8.73
CA ASP A 187 -8.97 20.44 -9.87
C ASP A 187 -9.21 21.85 -10.45
N ASP A 188 -9.37 22.87 -9.60
CA ASP A 188 -9.44 24.26 -10.07
C ASP A 188 -8.11 24.74 -10.68
N GLN A 189 -6.97 24.35 -10.09
CA GLN A 189 -5.66 24.67 -10.67
C GLN A 189 -5.40 23.91 -11.97
N ARG A 190 -5.87 22.67 -12.08
CA ARG A 190 -5.77 21.83 -13.28
C ARG A 190 -6.69 22.31 -14.37
N LEU A 191 -7.91 22.75 -14.05
CA LEU A 191 -8.82 23.43 -14.96
C LEU A 191 -8.20 24.71 -15.49
N ARG A 192 -7.65 25.56 -14.62
CA ARG A 192 -6.96 26.78 -15.05
C ARG A 192 -5.74 26.50 -15.94
N ARG A 193 -4.97 25.44 -15.65
CA ARG A 193 -3.85 25.02 -16.51
C ARG A 193 -4.34 24.53 -17.87
N LEU A 194 -5.41 23.73 -17.90
CA LEU A 194 -6.02 23.26 -19.15
C LEU A 194 -6.60 24.42 -19.97
N GLU A 195 -7.21 25.42 -19.33
CA GLU A 195 -7.68 26.64 -20.00
C GLU A 195 -6.50 27.42 -20.61
N GLN A 196 -5.42 27.61 -19.86
CA GLN A 196 -4.21 28.27 -20.38
C GLN A 196 -3.57 27.52 -21.54
N ASP A 197 -3.48 26.19 -21.45
CA ASP A 197 -2.94 25.36 -22.52
C ASP A 197 -3.83 25.42 -23.78
N LEU A 198 -5.15 25.39 -23.62
CA LEU A 198 -6.10 25.52 -24.73
C LEU A 198 -6.02 26.89 -25.40
N GLU A 199 -5.94 27.97 -24.62
CA GLU A 199 -5.74 29.33 -25.14
C GLU A 199 -4.44 29.42 -25.94
N HIS A 200 -3.36 28.83 -25.43
CA HIS A 200 -2.08 28.77 -26.10
C HIS A 200 -2.17 28.03 -27.44
N TYR A 201 -2.80 26.85 -27.48
CA TYR A 201 -2.99 26.09 -28.72
C TYR A 201 -3.87 26.83 -29.75
N VAL A 202 -4.90 27.54 -29.30
CA VAL A 202 -5.75 28.35 -30.19
C VAL A 202 -4.95 29.50 -30.82
N LEU A 203 -4.13 30.19 -30.02
CA LEU A 203 -3.24 31.24 -30.51
C LEU A 203 -2.23 30.69 -31.53
N LEU A 204 -1.56 29.60 -31.19
CA LEU A 204 -0.58 28.95 -32.06
C LEU A 204 -1.21 28.48 -33.39
N SER A 205 -2.42 27.92 -33.33
CA SER A 205 -3.16 27.53 -34.53
C SER A 205 -3.46 28.74 -35.41
N ARG A 206 -3.87 29.88 -34.84
CA ARG A 206 -4.13 31.11 -35.60
C ARG A 206 -2.87 31.64 -36.28
N GLU A 207 -1.73 31.64 -35.58
CA GLU A 207 -0.44 32.04 -36.16
C GLU A 207 -0.02 31.14 -37.32
N GLN A 208 -0.16 29.82 -37.17
CA GLN A 208 0.13 28.88 -38.26
C GLN A 208 -0.77 29.12 -39.47
N HIS A 209 -2.07 29.37 -39.27
CA HIS A 209 -2.98 29.69 -40.38
C HIS A 209 -2.60 31.01 -41.06
N ALA A 210 -2.18 32.03 -40.31
CA ALA A 210 -1.72 33.29 -40.87
C ALA A 210 -0.46 33.09 -41.73
N MET A 211 0.55 32.37 -41.22
CA MET A 211 1.77 32.08 -41.99
C MET A 211 1.49 31.27 -43.27
N LEU A 212 0.60 30.28 -43.20
CA LEU A 212 0.20 29.50 -44.37
C LEU A 212 -0.50 30.38 -45.42
N SER A 213 -1.39 31.28 -45.00
CA SER A 213 -2.06 32.22 -45.90
C SER A 213 -1.08 33.19 -46.57
N GLU A 214 -0.07 33.66 -45.82
CA GLU A 214 0.97 34.54 -46.36
C GLU A 214 1.84 33.81 -47.38
N GLN A 215 2.25 32.56 -47.09
CA GLN A 215 2.99 31.73 -48.04
C GLN A 215 2.20 31.46 -49.33
N GLN A 216 0.90 31.17 -49.23
CA GLN A 216 0.03 30.99 -50.39
C GLN A 216 -0.04 32.27 -51.23
N SER A 217 -0.23 33.43 -50.59
CA SER A 217 -0.27 34.72 -51.30
C SER A 217 1.06 35.06 -51.99
N MET A 218 2.19 34.70 -51.39
CA MET A 218 3.51 34.90 -52.01
C MET A 218 3.71 33.96 -53.19
N LEU A 219 3.32 32.68 -53.06
CA LEU A 219 3.40 31.72 -54.16
C LEU A 219 2.52 32.14 -55.34
N GLU A 220 1.29 32.57 -55.09
CA GLU A 220 0.39 33.11 -56.13
C GLU A 220 1.02 34.30 -56.86
N ARG A 221 1.55 35.29 -56.13
CA ARG A 221 2.24 36.44 -56.73
C ARG A 221 3.47 36.03 -57.54
N THR A 222 4.26 35.06 -57.07
CA THR A 222 5.43 34.59 -57.84
C THR A 222 5.02 33.84 -59.11
N LEU A 223 3.90 33.11 -59.08
CA LEU A 223 3.35 32.44 -60.25
C LEU A 223 2.80 33.43 -61.28
N GLU A 224 2.10 34.48 -60.83
CA GLU A 224 1.64 35.59 -61.69
C GLU A 224 2.82 36.28 -62.39
N LEU A 225 3.84 36.68 -61.63
CA LEU A 225 5.04 37.33 -62.18
C LEU A 225 5.85 36.41 -63.13
N ALA A 226 5.83 35.09 -62.91
CA ALA A 226 6.45 34.12 -63.81
C ALA A 226 5.62 33.88 -65.09
N GLY A 227 4.29 34.00 -65.00
CA GLY A 227 3.38 33.97 -66.15
C GLY A 227 3.56 35.18 -67.06
N ASP A 228 3.67 36.38 -66.48
CA ASP A 228 3.86 37.63 -67.22
C ASP A 228 5.20 37.68 -67.98
N ARG A 229 6.26 37.08 -67.42
CA ARG A 229 7.57 36.97 -68.10
C ARG A 229 7.52 36.03 -69.31
N LYS A 230 6.75 34.94 -69.26
CA LYS A 230 6.58 34.04 -70.42
C LYS A 230 5.75 34.67 -71.54
N ALA A 231 4.80 35.54 -71.20
CA ALA A 231 4.03 36.30 -72.19
C ALA A 231 4.86 37.39 -72.87
N ALA A 232 5.84 37.97 -72.16
CA ALA A 232 6.78 38.96 -72.71
C ALA A 232 7.84 38.35 -73.65
N ASP A 233 8.25 37.09 -73.44
CA ASP A 233 9.22 36.38 -74.30
C ASP A 233 8.60 35.75 -75.58
N GLN A 234 7.28 35.84 -75.78
CA GLN A 234 6.57 35.31 -76.96
C GLN A 234 6.09 36.38 -77.96
N ASN A 235 6.42 37.65 -77.72
CA ASN A 235 6.20 38.79 -78.64
C ASN A 235 7.54 39.35 -79.12
#